data_AF-A0A0F8JR63-F1
#
_entry.id   AF-A0A0F8JR63-F1
#
_cell.length_a   1.000
_cell.length_b   1.000
_cell.length_c   1.000
_cell.angle_alpha   90.00
_cell.angle_beta   90.00
_cell.angle_gamma   90.00
#
_symmetry.space_group_name_H-M   'P 1'
#
loop_
_entity.id
_entity.type
_entity.pdbx_description
1 polymer ?
#
loop_
_entity_poly.entity_id
_entity_poly.type
_entity_poly.pdbx_seq_one_letter_code
_entity_poly.pdbx_strand_id
1 'polypeptide(L)'
;MSIMFMSAGAIQTAAGTRIINELGGLAKKMPMLTVAMMVGFMASLGLPGLTGFIAEFLVLTFTFTNLPVFVVIALLAIVVTAGYHLWAMQRAMFGVYNEKLGDVRDINSIQVFSMAVIALLVLYFGLNPSPVLDMMINNSEAIVSLAAGMGV
;
A
#
# COMPACT_ATOMS: atom_id res chain seq x y z
N MET A 1 -2.50 1.93 -0.14
CA MET A 1 -2.39 3.40 -0.01
C MET A 1 -3.20 4.00 1.16
N SER A 2 -4.49 3.71 1.34
CA SER A 2 -5.32 4.41 2.37
C SER A 2 -4.77 4.35 3.79
N ILE A 3 -4.33 3.16 4.24
CA ILE A 3 -3.73 2.98 5.58
C ILE A 3 -2.50 3.88 5.75
N MET A 4 -1.65 4.00 4.72
CA MET A 4 -0.43 4.82 4.78
C MET A 4 -0.76 6.30 4.95
N PHE A 5 -1.78 6.81 4.25
CA PHE A 5 -2.23 8.20 4.41
C PHE A 5 -2.85 8.45 5.79
N MET A 6 -3.64 7.51 6.29
CA MET A 6 -4.17 7.59 7.65
C MET A 6 -3.03 7.60 8.68
N SER A 7 -2.00 6.76 8.49
CA SER A 7 -0.82 6.73 9.35
C SER A 7 -0.04 8.04 9.30
N ALA A 8 0.22 8.60 8.11
CA ALA A 8 0.87 9.90 7.96
C ALA A 8 0.05 11.06 8.59
N GLY A 9 -1.28 10.95 8.56
CA GLY A 9 -2.19 11.82 9.30
C GLY A 9 -1.99 11.73 10.80
N ALA A 10 -2.00 10.52 11.35
CA ALA A 10 -1.79 10.26 12.77
C ALA A 10 -0.40 10.72 13.26
N ILE A 11 0.66 10.49 12.47
CA ILE A 11 2.02 10.97 12.78
C ILE A 11 2.03 12.49 12.89
N GLN A 12 1.40 13.21 11.95
CA GLN A 12 1.36 14.67 12.00
C GLN A 12 0.64 15.20 13.23
N THR A 13 -0.44 14.55 13.65
CA THR A 13 -1.20 14.94 14.83
C THR A 13 -0.43 14.65 16.12
N ALA A 14 0.31 13.54 16.19
CA ALA A 14 1.05 13.12 17.38
C ALA A 14 2.43 13.80 17.51
N ALA A 15 3.20 13.83 16.42
CA ALA A 15 4.59 14.27 16.37
C ALA A 15 4.77 15.71 15.88
N GLY A 16 3.72 16.34 15.35
CA GLY A 16 3.76 17.74 14.87
C GLY A 16 4.53 17.97 13.55
N THR A 17 5.20 16.95 13.01
CA THR A 17 5.94 17.00 11.74
C THR A 17 5.69 15.75 10.90
N ARG A 18 5.82 15.91 9.58
CA ARG A 18 5.82 14.81 8.58
C ARG A 18 7.18 14.69 7.88
N ILE A 19 8.17 15.47 8.29
CA ILE A 19 9.47 15.50 7.65
C ILE A 19 10.24 14.24 8.08
N ILE A 20 10.47 13.32 7.14
CA ILE A 20 11.12 12.02 7.41
C ILE A 20 12.48 12.17 8.11
N ASN A 21 13.23 13.24 7.81
CA ASN A 21 14.52 13.52 8.44
C ASN A 21 14.42 13.93 9.92
N GLU A 22 13.25 14.39 10.36
CA GLU A 22 12.98 14.78 11.75
C GLU A 22 12.25 13.67 12.52
N LEU A 23 11.72 12.67 11.81
CA LEU A 23 11.14 11.48 12.41
C LEU A 23 12.23 10.46 12.76
N GLY A 24 11.97 9.61 13.75
CA GLY A 24 12.90 8.56 14.14
C GLY A 24 12.43 7.75 15.34
N GLY A 25 12.53 6.42 15.24
CA GLY A 25 12.25 5.50 16.33
C GLY A 25 10.81 5.49 16.86
N LEU A 26 9.83 5.95 16.06
CA LEU A 26 8.41 5.98 16.44
C LEU A 26 7.86 4.62 16.87
N ALA A 27 8.43 3.51 16.39
CA ALA A 27 8.03 2.14 16.76
C ALA A 27 8.04 1.88 18.27
N LYS A 28 8.90 2.58 19.03
CA LYS A 28 8.97 2.42 20.49
C LYS A 28 7.80 3.05 21.23
N LYS A 29 7.24 4.14 20.68
CA LYS A 29 6.19 4.94 21.31
C LYS A 29 4.81 4.73 20.68
N MET A 30 4.77 4.36 19.39
CA MET A 30 3.57 4.15 18.60
C MET A 30 3.60 2.77 17.90
N PRO A 31 3.63 1.65 18.65
CA PRO A 31 3.72 0.31 18.08
C PRO A 31 2.51 -0.06 17.21
N MET A 32 1.28 0.30 17.59
CA MET A 32 0.08 -0.05 16.81
C MET A 32 0.04 0.69 15.49
N LEU A 33 0.38 1.98 15.49
CA LEU A 33 0.56 2.75 14.26
C LEU A 33 1.62 2.11 13.36
N THR A 34 2.74 1.67 13.94
CA THR A 34 3.85 1.08 13.19
C THR A 34 3.43 -0.21 12.49
N VAL A 35 2.68 -1.07 13.18
CA VAL A 35 2.14 -2.31 12.58
C VAL A 35 1.17 -1.98 11.45
N ALA A 36 0.23 -1.04 11.65
CA ALA A 36 -0.71 -0.65 10.60
C ALA A 36 0.02 -0.07 9.38
N MET A 37 0.99 0.81 9.60
CA MET A 37 1.81 1.37 8.53
C MET A 37 2.61 0.28 7.81
N MET A 38 3.17 -0.69 8.54
CA MET A 38 3.86 -1.83 7.95
C MET A 38 2.96 -2.65 7.02
N VAL A 39 1.75 -2.98 7.45
CA VAL A 39 0.76 -3.67 6.60
C VAL A 39 0.46 -2.85 5.34
N GLY A 40 0.26 -1.54 5.49
CA GLY A 40 0.00 -0.64 4.36
C GLY A 40 1.16 -0.60 3.36
N PHE A 41 2.40 -0.58 3.83
CA PHE A 41 3.59 -0.63 2.99
C PHE A 41 3.71 -1.98 2.29
N MET A 42 3.61 -3.10 3.01
CA MET A 42 3.67 -4.44 2.40
C MET A 42 2.59 -4.62 1.33
N ALA A 43 1.38 -4.10 1.55
CA ALA A 43 0.31 -4.12 0.57
C ALA A 43 0.63 -3.29 -0.69
N SER A 44 1.35 -2.17 -0.52
CA SER A 44 1.78 -1.32 -1.63
C SER A 44 3.00 -1.86 -2.38
N LEU A 45 3.79 -2.75 -1.77
CA LEU A 45 4.95 -3.38 -2.40
C LEU A 45 4.61 -4.62 -3.23
N GLY A 46 3.33 -4.98 -3.30
CA GLY A 46 2.91 -6.18 -4.01
C GLY A 46 3.38 -7.45 -3.30
N LEU A 47 3.30 -7.53 -1.97
CA LEU A 47 3.55 -8.80 -1.28
C LEU A 47 2.49 -9.84 -1.72
N PRO A 48 2.89 -11.08 -2.08
CA PRO A 48 1.94 -12.14 -2.39
C PRO A 48 0.93 -12.35 -1.24
N GLY A 49 -0.35 -12.45 -1.60
CA GLY A 49 -1.46 -12.58 -0.65
C GLY A 49 -2.07 -11.25 -0.19
N LEU A 50 -1.58 -10.11 -0.68
CA LEU A 50 -2.21 -8.80 -0.52
C LEU A 50 -2.78 -8.31 -1.86
N THR A 51 -3.83 -7.49 -1.81
CA THR A 51 -4.53 -7.00 -3.02
C THR A 51 -3.62 -6.37 -4.08
N GLY A 52 -2.59 -5.64 -3.67
CA GLY A 52 -1.67 -4.95 -4.59
C GLY A 52 -0.95 -5.93 -5.53
N PHE A 53 -0.54 -7.10 -5.02
CA PHE A 53 0.18 -8.10 -5.82
C PHE A 53 -0.68 -8.66 -6.94
N ILE A 54 -1.94 -9.02 -6.68
CA ILE A 54 -2.81 -9.60 -7.71
C ILE A 54 -3.04 -8.62 -8.85
N ALA A 55 -3.29 -7.35 -8.53
CA ALA A 55 -3.48 -6.32 -9.53
C ALA A 55 -2.24 -6.13 -10.41
N GLU A 56 -1.06 -5.96 -9.80
CA GLU A 56 0.20 -5.79 -10.53
C GLU A 56 0.57 -7.04 -11.34
N PHE A 57 0.43 -8.23 -10.76
CA PHE A 57 0.74 -9.49 -11.42
C PHE A 57 -0.11 -9.71 -12.67
N LEU A 58 -1.42 -9.48 -12.59
CA LEU A 58 -2.32 -9.62 -13.74
C LEU A 58 -1.96 -8.62 -14.84
N VAL A 59 -1.77 -7.35 -14.49
CA VAL A 59 -1.40 -6.31 -15.47
C VAL A 59 -0.09 -6.65 -16.17
N LEU A 60 0.95 -7.06 -15.43
CA LEU A 60 2.24 -7.41 -16.02
C LEU A 60 2.15 -8.65 -16.90
N THR A 61 1.42 -9.69 -16.46
CA THR A 61 1.26 -10.94 -17.21
C THR A 61 0.56 -10.73 -18.54
N PHE A 62 -0.58 -10.02 -18.55
CA PHE A 62 -1.32 -9.78 -19.80
C PHE A 62 -0.63 -8.76 -20.71
N THR A 63 0.09 -7.79 -20.16
CA THR A 63 0.83 -6.80 -20.97
C THR A 63 2.07 -7.41 -21.62
N PHE A 64 2.68 -8.43 -21.00
CA PHE A 64 3.93 -9.03 -21.47
C PHE A 64 3.86 -9.58 -22.90
N THR A 65 2.72 -10.17 -23.28
CA THR A 65 2.52 -10.74 -24.63
C THR A 65 2.61 -9.70 -25.74
N ASN A 66 2.14 -8.48 -25.49
CA ASN A 66 2.06 -7.41 -26.51
C ASN A 66 3.20 -6.40 -26.40
N LEU A 67 3.64 -6.08 -25.16
CA LEU A 67 4.51 -4.95 -24.86
C LEU A 67 5.59 -5.31 -23.83
N PRO A 68 6.50 -6.26 -24.13
CA PRO A 68 7.46 -6.79 -23.15
C PRO A 68 8.46 -5.76 -22.64
N VAL A 69 8.88 -4.80 -23.48
CA VAL A 69 9.83 -3.74 -23.08
C VAL A 69 9.25 -2.87 -21.96
N PHE A 70 7.96 -2.54 -22.05
CA PHE A 70 7.29 -1.74 -21.03
C PHE A 70 7.13 -2.51 -19.72
N VAL A 71 6.93 -3.84 -19.78
CA VAL A 71 6.91 -4.70 -18.59
C VAL A 71 8.25 -4.68 -17.85
N VAL A 72 9.38 -4.74 -18.57
CA VAL A 72 10.71 -4.66 -17.95
C VAL A 72 10.91 -3.31 -17.24
N ILE A 73 10.47 -2.21 -17.85
CA ILE A 73 10.52 -0.88 -17.23
C ILE A 73 9.64 -0.83 -15.98
N ALA A 74 8.44 -1.39 -16.03
CA ALA A 74 7.54 -1.45 -14.88
C ALA A 74 8.13 -2.27 -13.72
N LEU A 75 8.81 -3.39 -14.01
CA LEU A 75 9.51 -4.18 -13.00
C LEU A 75 10.63 -3.37 -12.31
N LEU A 76 11.40 -2.58 -13.06
CA LEU A 76 12.38 -1.67 -12.47
C LEU A 76 11.73 -0.61 -11.57
N ALA A 77 10.57 -0.08 -11.98
CA ALA A 77 9.82 0.88 -11.16
C ALA A 77 9.33 0.26 -9.84
N ILE A 78 8.95 -1.01 -9.83
CA ILE A 78 8.58 -1.74 -8.60
C ILE A 78 9.77 -1.84 -7.65
N VAL A 79 10.98 -2.13 -8.15
CA VAL A 79 12.20 -2.22 -7.32
C VAL A 79 12.52 -0.86 -6.69
N VAL A 80 12.45 0.23 -7.46
CA VAL A 80 12.65 1.60 -6.94
C VAL A 80 11.59 1.93 -5.89
N THR A 81 10.34 1.50 -6.15
CA THR A 81 9.21 1.66 -5.24
C THR A 81 9.47 0.96 -3.91
N ALA A 82 9.95 -0.28 -3.95
CA ALA A 82 10.35 -1.03 -2.76
C ALA A 82 11.48 -0.35 -1.97
N GLY A 83 12.50 0.12 -2.69
CA GLY A 83 13.62 0.83 -2.08
C GLY A 83 13.19 2.07 -1.28
N TYR A 84 12.39 2.95 -1.88
CA TYR A 84 11.96 4.17 -1.17
C TYR A 84 11.04 3.87 0.02
N HIS A 85 10.16 2.87 -0.10
CA HIS A 85 9.25 2.48 0.96
C HIS A 85 10.02 1.95 2.17
N LEU A 86 10.94 1.01 1.96
CA LEU A 86 11.78 0.48 3.04
C LEU A 86 12.65 1.58 3.65
N TRP A 87 13.22 2.47 2.83
CA TRP A 87 13.99 3.61 3.29
C TRP A 87 13.16 4.56 4.17
N ALA A 88 11.95 4.92 3.74
CA ALA A 88 11.05 5.80 4.48
C ALA A 88 10.60 5.15 5.79
N MET A 89 10.27 3.86 5.78
CA MET A 89 9.88 3.11 6.97
C MET A 89 11.04 3.01 7.98
N GLN A 90 12.24 2.68 7.51
CA GLN A 90 13.43 2.58 8.36
C GLN A 90 13.73 3.91 9.06
N ARG A 91 13.66 5.04 8.34
CA ARG A 91 13.92 6.36 8.93
C ARG A 91 12.81 6.86 9.83
N ALA A 92 11.55 6.71 9.45
CA ALA A 92 10.45 7.26 10.21
C ALA A 92 10.11 6.42 11.45
N MET A 93 10.08 5.09 11.31
CA MET A 93 9.55 4.18 12.34
C MET A 93 10.65 3.52 13.18
N PHE A 94 11.73 3.08 12.54
CA PHE A 94 12.77 2.32 13.22
C PHE A 94 13.94 3.21 13.67
N GLY A 95 14.90 2.62 14.39
CA GLY A 95 16.09 3.29 14.89
C GLY A 95 15.95 3.89 16.30
N VAL A 96 16.78 4.89 16.57
CA VAL A 96 16.79 5.60 17.87
C VAL A 96 15.65 6.61 17.89
N TYR A 97 14.94 6.68 19.03
CA TYR A 97 13.83 7.62 19.19
C TYR A 97 14.36 9.05 19.19
N ASN A 98 13.77 9.91 18.35
CA ASN A 98 14.12 11.32 18.35
C ASN A 98 13.42 12.04 19.51
N GLU A 99 14.17 12.37 20.55
CA GLU A 99 13.66 13.06 21.75
C GLU A 99 13.05 14.44 21.44
N LYS A 100 13.41 15.07 20.32
CA LYS A 100 12.79 16.33 19.87
C LYS A 100 11.29 16.20 19.59
N LEU A 101 10.79 14.98 19.37
CA LEU A 101 9.38 14.71 19.13
C LEU A 101 8.54 14.75 20.42
N GLY A 102 9.17 14.87 21.60
CA GLY A 102 8.48 14.92 22.89
C GLY A 102 7.90 13.55 23.30
N ASP A 103 6.82 13.55 24.08
CA ASP A 103 6.11 12.31 24.45
C ASP A 103 4.94 12.07 23.49
N VAL A 104 5.24 11.39 22.38
CA VAL A 104 4.20 11.00 21.42
C VAL A 104 3.42 9.80 21.96
N ARG A 105 2.10 9.87 21.85
CA ARG A 105 1.18 8.77 22.21
C ARG A 105 0.77 7.98 20.99
N ASP A 106 0.58 6.69 21.18
CA ASP A 106 0.05 5.80 20.15
C ASP A 106 -1.39 6.16 19.76
N ILE A 107 -1.84 5.60 18.62
CA ILE A 107 -3.16 5.86 18.06
C ILE A 107 -4.30 5.33 18.93
N ASN A 108 -5.41 6.08 18.95
CA ASN A 108 -6.61 5.70 19.69
C ASN A 108 -7.25 4.43 19.10
N SER A 109 -8.01 3.69 19.93
CA SER A 109 -8.69 2.45 19.54
C SER A 109 -9.60 2.59 18.32
N ILE A 110 -10.22 3.76 18.12
CA ILE A 110 -11.05 4.05 16.93
C ILE A 110 -10.19 4.11 15.67
N GLN A 111 -9.01 4.72 15.73
CA GLN A 111 -8.10 4.79 14.59
C GLN A 111 -7.53 3.40 14.27
N VAL A 112 -7.17 2.63 15.31
CA VAL A 112 -6.75 1.22 15.17
C VAL A 112 -7.85 0.42 14.49
N PHE A 113 -9.10 0.53 14.94
CA PHE A 113 -10.23 -0.19 14.36
C PHE A 113 -10.41 0.15 12.86
N SER A 114 -10.41 1.43 12.50
CA SER A 114 -10.55 1.86 11.11
C SER A 114 -9.41 1.33 10.22
N MET A 115 -8.16 1.39 10.68
CA MET A 115 -7.02 0.83 9.93
C MET A 115 -7.08 -0.70 9.84
N ALA A 116 -7.53 -1.37 10.90
CA ALA A 116 -7.69 -2.82 10.94
C ALA A 116 -8.75 -3.32 9.97
N VAL A 117 -9.89 -2.62 9.85
CA VAL A 117 -10.93 -2.95 8.87
C VAL A 117 -10.36 -2.90 7.45
N ILE A 118 -9.62 -1.85 7.11
CA ILE A 118 -9.00 -1.74 5.78
C ILE A 118 -7.95 -2.83 5.58
N ALA A 119 -7.12 -3.11 6.59
CA ALA A 119 -6.12 -4.17 6.53
C ALA A 119 -6.75 -5.55 6.29
N LEU A 120 -7.86 -5.85 6.96
CA LEU A 120 -8.62 -7.09 6.77
C LEU A 120 -9.20 -7.19 5.36
N LEU A 121 -9.72 -6.10 4.81
CA LEU A 121 -10.20 -6.10 3.42
C LEU A 121 -9.05 -6.34 2.43
N VAL A 122 -7.88 -5.73 2.66
CA VAL A 122 -6.68 -5.96 1.84
C VAL A 122 -6.21 -7.42 1.90
N LEU A 123 -6.30 -8.07 3.06
CA LEU A 123 -6.00 -9.50 3.18
C LEU A 123 -7.07 -10.35 2.51
N TYR A 124 -8.35 -10.07 2.76
CA TYR A 124 -9.48 -10.84 2.22
C TYR A 124 -9.46 -10.86 0.69
N PHE A 125 -9.40 -9.69 0.06
CA PHE A 125 -9.34 -9.58 -1.40
C PHE A 125 -7.97 -9.98 -1.97
N GLY A 126 -6.93 -10.00 -1.14
CA GLY A 126 -5.62 -10.56 -1.47
C GLY A 126 -5.63 -12.10 -1.56
N LEU A 127 -6.45 -12.76 -0.75
CA LEU A 127 -6.57 -14.23 -0.75
C LEU A 127 -7.67 -14.72 -1.70
N ASN A 128 -8.78 -13.99 -1.79
CA ASN A 128 -9.89 -14.29 -2.68
C ASN A 128 -10.22 -13.07 -3.56
N PRO A 129 -9.52 -12.90 -4.69
CA PRO A 129 -9.79 -11.78 -5.60
C PRO A 129 -11.04 -11.98 -6.47
N SER A 130 -11.59 -13.20 -6.53
CA SER A 130 -12.70 -13.60 -7.42
C SER A 130 -13.91 -12.65 -7.37
N PRO A 131 -14.43 -12.23 -6.20
CA PRO A 131 -15.60 -11.36 -6.15
C PRO A 131 -15.41 -10.03 -6.90
N VAL A 132 -14.20 -9.48 -6.88
CA VAL A 132 -13.87 -8.23 -7.58
C VAL A 132 -13.53 -8.50 -9.04
N LEU A 133 -12.74 -9.55 -9.31
CA LEU A 133 -12.35 -9.91 -10.67
C LEU A 133 -13.54 -10.30 -11.53
N ASP A 134 -14.48 -11.10 -11.01
CA ASP A 134 -15.67 -11.53 -11.75
C ASP A 134 -16.54 -10.33 -12.11
N MET A 135 -16.68 -9.35 -11.20
CA MET A 135 -17.37 -8.09 -11.51
C MET A 135 -16.65 -7.29 -12.59
N MET A 136 -15.31 -7.26 -12.57
CA MET A 136 -14.53 -6.54 -13.59
C MET A 136 -14.62 -7.22 -14.95
N ILE A 137 -14.44 -8.54 -15.02
CA ILE A 137 -14.45 -9.32 -16.26
C ILE A 137 -15.80 -9.18 -16.97
N ASN A 138 -16.91 -9.37 -16.25
CA ASN A 138 -18.25 -9.24 -16.82
C ASN A 138 -18.49 -7.85 -17.46
N ASN A 139 -17.99 -6.78 -16.81
CA ASN A 139 -18.12 -5.43 -17.34
C ASN A 139 -17.12 -5.16 -18.49
N SER A 140 -15.91 -5.71 -18.42
CA SER A 140 -14.91 -5.58 -19.48
C SER A 140 -15.36 -6.27 -20.77
N GLU A 141 -15.98 -7.44 -20.69
CA GLU A 141 -16.55 -8.13 -21.86
C GLU A 141 -17.69 -7.31 -22.51
N ALA A 142 -18.53 -6.67 -21.70
CA ALA A 142 -19.56 -5.77 -22.19
C ALA A 142 -18.96 -4.56 -22.93
N ILE A 143 -17.86 -4.00 -22.45
CA ILE A 143 -17.17 -2.87 -23.10
C ILE A 143 -16.46 -3.32 -24.39
N VAL A 144 -15.77 -4.46 -24.37
CA VAL A 144 -15.05 -4.99 -25.54
C VAL A 144 -16.02 -5.37 -26.66
N SER A 145 -17.17 -5.96 -26.33
CA SER A 145 -18.20 -6.28 -27.32
C SER A 145 -18.85 -5.02 -27.91
N LEU A 146 -18.99 -3.95 -27.13
CA LEU A 146 -19.44 -2.64 -27.61
C LEU A 146 -18.41 -2.00 -28.56
N ALA A 147 -17.13 -2.02 -28.20
CA ALA A 147 -16.04 -1.52 -29.04
C ALA A 147 -15.95 -2.29 -30.38
N ALA A 148 -16.01 -3.62 -30.32
CA ALA A 148 -16.05 -4.48 -31.50
C ALA A 148 -17.28 -4.20 -32.39
N GLY A 149 -18.43 -3.90 -31.78
CA GLY A 149 -19.64 -3.47 -32.50
C GLY A 149 -19.54 -2.07 -33.12
N MET A 150 -18.63 -1.22 -32.63
CA MET A 150 -18.32 0.10 -33.19
C MET A 150 -17.20 0.06 -34.26
N GLY A 151 -16.64 -1.12 -34.54
CA GLY A 151 -15.65 -1.31 -35.62
C GLY A 151 -14.23 -0.82 -35.30
N VAL A 152 -13.88 -0.69 -34.02
CA VAL A 152 -12.50 -0.42 -33.54
C VAL A 152 -12.00 -1.60 -32.72
#